data_AF-A0A251XYD1-F1
#
_entry.id   AF-A0A251XYD1-F1
#
_cell.length_a   1.000
_cell.length_b   1.000
_cell.length_c   1.000
_cell.angle_alpha   90.00
_cell.angle_beta   90.00
_cell.angle_gamma   90.00
#
_symmetry.space_group_name_H-M   'P 1'
#
loop_
_entity.id
_entity.type
_entity.pdbx_description
1 polymer ?
#
loop_
_entity_poly.entity_id
_entity_poly.type
_entity_poly.pdbx_seq_one_letter_code
_entity_poly.pdbx_strand_id
1 'polypeptide(L)'
;MLPLFGAERPDDPILRETLEVARGWVRGEVPMKQAHQQSFRANAAGKGLPDPARFVALATGQAVAVAHVAAHDLGAAAYAIRAATSAASPPERDAARDAERTWQRERIPAHLRDAVLADQRSRSAICQGVFGDLA
;
A
#
# COMPACT_ATOMS: atom_id res chain seq x y z
N MET A 1 -2.60 -2.88 8.95
CA MET A 1 -3.29 -1.61 8.63
C MET A 1 -4.76 -1.71 8.18
N LEU A 2 -5.30 -2.87 7.77
CA LEU A 2 -6.75 -3.03 7.52
C LEU A 2 -7.68 -2.48 8.65
N PRO A 3 -7.32 -2.56 9.95
CA PRO A 3 -8.15 -1.95 11.00
C PRO A 3 -8.40 -0.45 10.84
N LEU A 4 -7.50 0.31 10.21
CA LEU A 4 -7.70 1.75 9.94
C LEU A 4 -8.87 2.00 8.98
N PHE A 5 -9.04 1.14 7.98
CA PHE A 5 -10.20 1.19 7.09
C PHE A 5 -11.46 0.65 7.79
N GLY A 6 -11.33 -0.45 8.53
CA GLY A 6 -12.45 -1.08 9.24
C GLY A 6 -13.07 -0.19 10.33
N ALA A 7 -12.32 0.76 10.89
CA ALA A 7 -12.86 1.76 11.82
C ALA A 7 -13.88 2.71 11.16
N GLU A 8 -13.66 3.06 9.89
CA GLU A 8 -14.55 3.95 9.12
C GLU A 8 -15.65 3.19 8.37
N ARG A 9 -15.36 1.94 7.99
CA ARG A 9 -16.27 1.05 7.28
C ARG A 9 -16.31 -0.32 7.97
N PRO A 10 -16.99 -0.44 9.12
CA PRO A 10 -17.17 -1.73 9.78
C PRO A 10 -17.83 -2.72 8.82
N ASP A 11 -17.41 -3.98 8.91
CA ASP A 11 -17.96 -5.11 8.13
C ASP A 11 -17.81 -5.06 6.61
N ASP A 12 -17.32 -3.96 6.02
CA ASP A 12 -17.06 -3.87 4.58
C ASP A 12 -15.91 -4.83 4.19
N PRO A 13 -16.17 -5.87 3.39
CA PRO A 13 -15.16 -6.87 3.05
C PRO A 13 -14.24 -6.40 1.91
N ILE A 14 -14.50 -5.27 1.27
CA ILE A 14 -13.93 -4.92 -0.05
C ILE A 14 -12.40 -4.96 -0.10
N LEU A 15 -11.70 -4.52 0.95
CA LEU A 15 -10.25 -4.56 0.98
C LEU A 15 -9.72 -5.98 1.21
N ARG A 16 -10.40 -6.80 2.02
CA ARG A 16 -10.03 -8.22 2.22
C ARG A 16 -10.24 -8.99 0.92
N GLU A 17 -11.39 -8.81 0.27
CA GLU A 17 -11.68 -9.40 -1.04
C GLU A 17 -10.66 -8.98 -2.09
N THR A 18 -10.26 -7.71 -2.10
CA THR A 18 -9.24 -7.22 -3.03
C THR A 18 -7.88 -7.89 -2.81
N LEU A 19 -7.48 -8.12 -1.56
CA LEU A 19 -6.24 -8.85 -1.25
C LEU A 19 -6.35 -10.33 -1.64
N GLU A 20 -7.53 -10.94 -1.52
CA GLU A 20 -7.74 -12.30 -2.05
C GLU A 20 -7.62 -12.37 -3.57
N VAL A 21 -8.14 -11.37 -4.30
CA VAL A 21 -7.94 -11.26 -5.76
C VAL A 21 -6.46 -11.12 -6.10
N ALA A 22 -5.69 -10.32 -5.36
CA ALA A 22 -4.24 -10.19 -5.54
C ALA A 22 -3.51 -11.52 -5.32
N ARG A 23 -3.89 -12.27 -4.27
CA ARG A 23 -3.34 -13.61 -3.99
C ARG A 23 -3.75 -14.63 -5.05
N GLY A 24 -4.97 -14.56 -5.54
CA GLY A 24 -5.46 -15.39 -6.65
C GLY A 24 -4.67 -15.15 -7.93
N TRP A 25 -4.29 -13.90 -8.23
CA TRP A 25 -3.38 -13.60 -9.35
C TRP A 25 -2.03 -14.28 -9.17
N VAL A 26 -1.42 -14.19 -7.97
CA VAL A 26 -0.14 -14.86 -7.67
C VAL A 26 -0.22 -16.38 -7.84
N ARG A 27 -1.38 -16.99 -7.56
CA ARG A 27 -1.63 -18.43 -7.77
C ARG A 27 -2.03 -18.79 -9.22
N GLY A 28 -2.21 -17.82 -10.11
CA GLY A 28 -2.66 -18.05 -11.49
C GLY A 28 -4.15 -18.31 -11.65
N GLU A 29 -4.96 -18.05 -10.61
CA GLU A 29 -6.40 -18.34 -10.57
C GLU A 29 -7.26 -17.16 -11.07
N VAL A 30 -6.71 -15.95 -11.01
CA VAL A 30 -7.41 -14.71 -11.38
C VAL A 30 -6.75 -14.14 -12.64
N PRO A 31 -7.50 -13.78 -13.69
CA PRO A 31 -6.95 -13.08 -14.84
C PRO A 31 -6.51 -11.65 -14.51
N MET A 32 -5.45 -11.16 -15.15
CA MET A 32 -4.95 -9.78 -14.96
C MET A 32 -6.06 -8.73 -15.04
N LYS A 33 -6.96 -8.84 -16.02
CA LYS A 33 -8.05 -7.88 -16.21
C LYS A 33 -8.98 -7.80 -15.01
N GLN A 34 -9.25 -8.94 -14.35
CA GLN A 34 -10.08 -8.98 -13.13
C GLN A 34 -9.35 -8.35 -11.95
N ALA A 35 -8.06 -8.65 -11.77
CA ALA A 35 -7.22 -8.02 -10.74
C ALA A 35 -7.14 -6.50 -10.94
N HIS A 36 -6.92 -6.04 -12.18
CA HIS A 36 -6.90 -4.63 -12.51
C HIS A 36 -8.26 -3.96 -12.24
N GLN A 37 -9.39 -4.59 -12.60
CA GLN A 37 -10.71 -4.05 -12.28
C GLN A 37 -10.95 -3.92 -10.77
N GLN A 38 -10.44 -4.88 -9.98
CA GLN A 38 -10.58 -4.86 -8.53
C GLN A 38 -9.82 -3.69 -7.89
N SER A 39 -8.71 -3.21 -8.49
CA SER A 39 -7.98 -2.04 -7.98
C SER A 39 -8.86 -0.79 -7.91
N PHE A 40 -9.71 -0.58 -8.92
CA PHE A 40 -10.63 0.56 -8.95
C PHE A 40 -11.70 0.47 -7.87
N ARG A 41 -12.15 -0.75 -7.53
CA ARG A 41 -13.11 -0.96 -6.44
C ARG A 41 -12.51 -0.61 -5.08
N ALA A 42 -11.28 -1.04 -4.82
CA ALA A 42 -10.55 -0.63 -3.62
C ALA A 42 -10.37 0.90 -3.56
N ASN A 43 -9.95 1.53 -4.66
CA ASN A 43 -9.80 2.99 -4.71
C ASN A 43 -11.12 3.73 -4.45
N ALA A 44 -12.23 3.24 -5.00
CA ALA A 44 -13.55 3.81 -4.79
C ALA A 44 -14.02 3.69 -3.33
N ALA A 45 -13.69 2.59 -2.65
CA ALA A 45 -14.03 2.38 -1.25
C ALA A 45 -13.39 3.42 -0.30
N GLY A 46 -12.21 3.93 -0.65
CA GLY A 46 -11.52 4.99 0.11
C GLY A 46 -12.05 6.41 -0.15
N LYS A 47 -12.93 6.61 -1.15
CA LYS A 47 -13.38 7.95 -1.54
C LYS A 47 -14.25 8.57 -0.45
N GLY A 48 -13.87 9.77 -0.01
CA GLY A 48 -14.58 10.51 1.04
C GLY A 48 -14.26 10.06 2.47
N LEU A 49 -13.38 9.08 2.65
CA LEU A 49 -12.92 8.67 3.97
C LEU A 49 -11.76 9.54 4.47
N PRO A 50 -11.53 9.61 5.79
CA PRO A 50 -10.33 10.20 6.37
C PRO A 50 -9.04 9.58 5.80
N ASP A 51 -7.96 10.37 5.81
CA ASP A 51 -6.69 10.01 5.21
C ASP A 51 -6.15 8.62 5.59
N PRO A 52 -6.16 8.18 6.85
CA PRO A 52 -5.70 6.83 7.20
C PRO A 52 -6.44 5.74 6.43
N ALA A 53 -7.77 5.73 6.48
CA ALA A 53 -8.61 4.75 5.79
C ALA A 53 -8.50 4.87 4.26
N ARG A 54 -8.50 6.10 3.74
CA ARG A 54 -8.31 6.39 2.31
C ARG A 54 -6.99 5.84 1.80
N PHE A 55 -5.89 6.04 2.53
CA PHE A 55 -4.58 5.53 2.12
C PHE A 55 -4.49 4.00 2.24
N VAL A 56 -5.16 3.36 3.20
CA VAL A 56 -5.25 1.88 3.24
C VAL A 56 -5.95 1.34 1.98
N ALA A 57 -7.02 2.00 1.56
CA ALA A 57 -7.76 1.64 0.34
C ALA A 57 -6.89 1.80 -0.93
N LEU A 58 -6.17 2.93 -1.04
CA LEU A 58 -5.23 3.17 -2.14
C LEU A 58 -4.05 2.18 -2.13
N ALA A 59 -3.48 1.87 -0.96
CA ALA A 59 -2.41 0.87 -0.84
C ALA A 59 -2.88 -0.50 -1.33
N THR A 60 -4.10 -0.90 -0.96
CA THR A 60 -4.71 -2.16 -1.38
C THR A 60 -4.99 -2.17 -2.89
N GLY A 61 -5.46 -1.05 -3.45
CA GLY A 61 -5.65 -0.90 -4.88
C GLY A 61 -4.34 -1.01 -5.68
N GLN A 62 -3.26 -0.41 -5.19
CA GLN A 62 -1.94 -0.55 -5.81
C GLN A 62 -1.43 -2.00 -5.73
N ALA A 63 -1.62 -2.68 -4.59
CA ALA A 63 -1.16 -4.06 -4.42
C ALA A 63 -1.80 -5.02 -5.44
N VAL A 64 -3.10 -4.92 -5.69
CA VAL A 64 -3.77 -5.76 -6.71
C VAL A 64 -3.45 -5.32 -8.14
N ALA A 65 -3.13 -4.04 -8.36
CA ALA A 65 -2.75 -3.51 -9.67
C ALA A 65 -1.37 -3.97 -10.14
N VAL A 66 -0.53 -4.55 -9.26
CA VAL A 66 0.74 -5.20 -9.66
C VAL A 66 0.52 -6.28 -10.72
N ALA A 67 -0.65 -6.92 -10.73
CA ALA A 67 -1.04 -7.86 -11.77
C ALA A 67 -1.06 -7.25 -13.18
N HIS A 68 -1.34 -5.95 -13.29
CA HIS A 68 -1.31 -5.20 -14.56
C HIS A 68 0.11 -4.80 -14.94
N VAL A 69 0.86 -4.22 -13.99
CA VAL A 69 2.26 -3.83 -14.18
C VAL A 69 3.01 -3.76 -12.85
N ALA A 70 4.23 -4.28 -12.82
CA ALA A 70 5.04 -4.40 -11.61
C ALA A 70 5.28 -3.06 -10.89
N ALA A 71 5.33 -1.94 -11.62
CA ALA A 71 5.63 -0.61 -11.10
C ALA A 71 4.65 -0.10 -10.02
N HIS A 72 3.48 -0.74 -9.85
CA HIS A 72 2.54 -0.46 -8.76
C HIS A 72 3.03 -0.92 -7.37
N ASP A 73 4.08 -1.74 -7.32
CA ASP A 73 4.72 -2.24 -6.10
C ASP A 73 5.08 -1.14 -5.09
N LEU A 74 5.78 -0.09 -5.55
CA LEU A 74 6.14 1.05 -4.71
C LEU A 74 4.93 1.89 -4.32
N GLY A 75 3.89 1.93 -5.15
CA GLY A 75 2.64 2.61 -4.82
C GLY A 75 1.97 2.00 -3.59
N ALA A 76 1.94 0.66 -3.52
CA ALA A 76 1.38 -0.06 -2.37
C ALA A 76 2.15 0.26 -1.09
N ALA A 77 3.50 0.18 -1.15
CA ALA A 77 4.39 0.50 -0.04
C ALA A 77 4.26 1.98 0.40
N ALA A 78 4.21 2.92 -0.56
CA ALA A 78 4.16 4.34 -0.28
C ALA A 78 2.83 4.75 0.38
N TYR A 79 1.69 4.28 -0.13
CA TYR A 79 0.41 4.55 0.52
C TYR A 79 0.29 3.85 1.87
N ALA A 80 0.93 2.70 2.06
CA ALA A 80 0.98 2.06 3.35
C ALA A 80 1.70 2.94 4.40
N ILE A 81 2.87 3.49 4.05
CA ILE A 81 3.58 4.46 4.89
C ILE A 81 2.70 5.68 5.19
N ARG A 82 2.03 6.24 4.18
CA ARG A 82 1.15 7.40 4.37
C ARG A 82 -0.01 7.13 5.31
N ALA A 83 -0.60 5.94 5.28
CA ALA A 83 -1.68 5.57 6.19
C ALA A 83 -1.17 5.47 7.64
N ALA A 84 0.01 4.90 7.87
CA ALA A 84 0.62 4.87 9.20
C ALA A 84 0.93 6.29 9.70
N THR A 85 1.53 7.12 8.85
CA THR A 85 1.85 8.52 9.15
C THR A 85 0.60 9.35 9.45
N SER A 86 -0.49 9.20 8.68
CA SER A 86 -1.70 9.99 8.89
C SER A 86 -2.53 9.53 10.09
N ALA A 87 -2.37 8.27 10.52
CA ALA A 87 -3.01 7.73 11.72
C ALA A 87 -2.35 8.22 13.02
N ALA A 88 -1.08 8.65 12.95
CA ALA A 88 -0.33 9.13 14.10
C ALA A 88 -0.67 10.58 14.48
N SER A 89 -0.54 10.90 15.77
CA SER A 89 -0.62 12.29 16.23
C SER A 89 0.50 13.14 15.60
N PRO A 90 0.33 14.47 15.42
CA PRO A 90 1.32 15.30 14.73
C PRO A 90 2.78 15.13 15.20
N PRO A 91 3.08 15.05 16.51
CA PRO A 91 4.44 14.82 17.00
C PRO A 91 5.04 13.44 16.67
N GLU A 92 4.20 12.45 16.38
CA GLU A 92 4.60 11.04 16.18
C GLU A 92 4.66 10.64 14.70
N ARG A 93 4.28 11.53 13.78
CA ARG A 93 4.17 11.23 12.34
C ARG A 93 5.47 10.73 11.73
N ASP A 94 6.57 11.37 12.10
CA ASP A 94 7.92 11.03 11.64
C ASP A 94 8.35 9.65 12.15
N ALA A 95 8.13 9.38 13.45
CA ALA A 95 8.38 8.07 14.02
C ALA A 95 7.51 6.97 13.39
N ALA A 96 6.22 7.24 13.13
CA ALA A 96 5.31 6.29 12.49
C ALA A 96 5.70 6.00 11.03
N ARG A 97 6.13 7.03 10.29
CA ARG A 97 6.68 6.90 8.93
C ARG A 97 7.89 5.97 8.94
N ASP A 98 8.86 6.25 9.81
CA ASP A 98 10.12 5.50 9.89
C ASP A 98 9.89 4.06 10.34
N ALA A 99 9.00 3.84 11.31
CA ALA A 99 8.63 2.51 11.78
C ALA A 99 8.03 1.66 10.66
N GLU A 100 7.04 2.19 9.91
CA GLU A 100 6.42 1.47 8.80
C GLU A 100 7.42 1.23 7.66
N ARG A 101 8.25 2.23 7.30
CA ARG A 101 9.31 2.08 6.28
C ARG A 101 10.30 0.98 6.66
N THR A 102 10.73 0.96 7.92
CA THR A 102 11.71 -0.02 8.43
C THR A 102 11.10 -1.43 8.41
N TRP A 103 9.88 -1.57 8.93
CA TRP A 103 9.14 -2.83 8.94
C TRP A 103 8.94 -3.41 7.54
N GLN A 104 8.65 -2.56 6.54
CA GLN A 104 8.56 -2.97 5.14
C GLN A 104 9.90 -3.47 4.61
N ARG A 105 11.00 -2.74 4.86
CA ARG A 105 12.35 -3.10 4.39
C ARG A 105 12.87 -4.41 4.99
N GLU A 106 12.52 -4.70 6.25
CA GLU A 106 12.84 -5.96 6.93
C GLU A 106 12.17 -7.17 6.27
N ARG A 107 11.00 -6.96 5.65
CA ARG A 107 10.21 -8.01 4.98
C ARG A 107 10.57 -8.24 3.52
N ILE A 108 11.45 -7.42 2.94
CA ILE A 108 11.92 -7.65 1.57
C ILE A 108 12.78 -8.93 1.56
N PRO A 109 12.50 -9.91 0.68
CA PRO A 109 13.35 -11.08 0.52
C PRO A 109 14.80 -10.68 0.21
N ALA A 110 15.77 -11.37 0.81
CA ALA A 110 17.19 -10.99 0.72
C ALA A 110 17.67 -10.80 -0.73
N HIS A 111 17.24 -11.65 -1.66
CA HIS A 111 17.61 -11.59 -3.08
C HIS A 111 16.98 -10.40 -3.85
N LEU A 112 15.98 -9.72 -3.30
CA LEU A 112 15.34 -8.54 -3.88
C LEU A 112 15.72 -7.23 -3.18
N ARG A 113 16.37 -7.31 -2.02
CA ARG A 113 16.58 -6.15 -1.13
C ARG A 113 17.29 -5.01 -1.84
N ASP A 114 18.41 -5.28 -2.52
CA ASP A 114 19.18 -4.23 -3.18
C ASP A 114 18.40 -3.57 -4.33
N ALA A 115 17.70 -4.37 -5.13
CA ALA A 115 16.87 -3.88 -6.24
C ALA A 115 15.73 -3.00 -5.74
N VAL A 116 14.97 -3.47 -4.73
CA VAL A 116 13.85 -2.71 -4.17
C VAL A 116 14.33 -1.43 -3.48
N LEU A 117 15.45 -1.46 -2.76
CA LEU A 117 15.99 -0.25 -2.12
C LEU A 117 16.53 0.76 -3.14
N ALA A 118 17.17 0.31 -4.22
CA ALA A 118 17.60 1.18 -5.31
C ALA A 118 16.41 1.85 -5.99
N ASP A 119 15.36 1.09 -6.20
CA ASP A 119 14.13 1.56 -6.83
C ASP A 119 13.33 2.53 -5.94
N GLN A 120 13.24 2.24 -4.63
CA GLN A 120 12.73 3.17 -3.62
C GLN A 120 13.46 4.51 -3.66
N ARG A 121 14.80 4.52 -3.78
CA ARG A 121 15.60 5.75 -3.89
C ARG A 121 15.31 6.50 -5.20
N SER A 122 15.31 5.78 -6.33
CA SER A 122 15.11 6.38 -7.65
C SER A 122 13.71 6.99 -7.82
N ARG A 123 12.68 6.30 -7.34
CA ARG A 123 11.27 6.70 -7.51
C ARG A 123 10.67 7.39 -6.29
N SER A 124 11.48 7.75 -5.28
CA SER A 124 10.99 8.37 -4.05
C SER A 124 10.18 9.64 -4.33
N ALA A 125 10.64 10.50 -5.25
CA ALA A 125 9.97 11.76 -5.58
C ALA A 125 8.52 11.56 -6.06
N ILE A 126 8.28 10.58 -6.93
CA ILE A 126 6.92 10.26 -7.42
C ILE A 126 6.07 9.52 -6.37
N CYS A 127 6.72 8.97 -5.33
CA CYS A 127 6.10 8.38 -4.16
C CYS A 127 6.00 9.36 -2.97
N GLN A 128 6.03 10.67 -3.24
CA GLN A 128 5.94 11.75 -2.24
C GLN A 128 7.06 11.73 -1.18
N GLY A 129 8.23 11.23 -1.55
CA GLY A 129 9.43 11.27 -0.72
C GLY A 129 9.43 10.30 0.46
N VAL A 130 8.40 9.46 0.63
CA VAL A 130 8.19 8.66 1.87
C VAL A 130 9.31 7.65 2.15
N PHE A 131 10.09 7.26 1.14
CA PHE A 131 11.21 6.33 1.29
C PHE A 131 12.54 6.99 1.67
N GLY A 132 12.64 8.32 1.55
CA GLY A 132 13.82 9.04 2.00
C GLY A 132 13.96 8.96 3.51
N ASP A 133 15.20 9.05 4.00
CA ASP A 133 15.45 9.22 5.43
C ASP A 133 14.96 10.60 5.86
N LEU A 134 14.46 10.71 7.10
CA LEU A 134 14.11 11.99 7.68
C LEU A 134 15.41 12.74 8.01
N ALA A 135 15.48 14.01 7.62
CA ALA A 135 16.59 14.90 7.95
C ALA A 135 16.49 15.36 9.41
#